data_AF-A0A815N8J1-F1
#
_entry.id   AF-A0A815N8J1-F1
#
_cell.length_a   1.000
_cell.length_b   1.000
_cell.length_c   1.000
_cell.angle_alpha   90.00
_cell.angle_beta   90.00
_cell.angle_gamma   90.00
#
_symmetry.space_group_name_H-M   'P 1'
#
loop_
_entity.id
_entity.type
_entity.pdbx_description
1 polymer ?
#
loop_
_entity_poly.entity_id
_entity_poly.type
_entity_poly.pdbx_seq_one_letter_code
_entity_poly.pdbx_strand_id
1 'polypeptide(L)'
;TAIEYTVKHSTSDVLAVLRKHAPNHNPFMVMEYYPDWIDYEGQHHRAIDSNIFAEGVDKILKYNGSINFYMVFRGTNFQFTNGGDQTLAYHPIITSYDYNAIITECGDAYPTKFKAVRDIIAKYLPLPTNPNTGEPLLLPWMQDRAVVLLDEMTNPNPRLDILMENKVRCCGDLPDLGCNF
;
A
#
# COMPACT_ATOMS: atom_id res chain seq x y z
N THR A 1 -21.57 4.02 -8.19
CA THR A 1 -21.51 2.60 -7.76
C THR A 1 -20.10 2.28 -7.32
N ALA A 2 -19.96 1.55 -6.22
CA ALA A 2 -18.71 1.26 -5.55
C ALA A 2 -18.41 -0.25 -5.59
N ILE A 3 -17.15 -0.62 -5.83
CA ILE A 3 -16.66 -2.00 -5.75
C ILE A 3 -15.25 -2.06 -5.17
N GLU A 4 -14.93 -3.21 -4.60
CA GLU A 4 -13.56 -3.60 -4.28
C GLU A 4 -12.97 -4.34 -5.48
N TYR A 5 -11.72 -4.01 -5.84
CA TYR A 5 -11.05 -4.60 -7.00
C TYR A 5 -9.61 -4.95 -6.64
N THR A 6 -9.20 -6.18 -6.95
CA THR A 6 -7.83 -6.64 -6.76
C THR A 6 -7.24 -7.03 -8.11
N VAL A 7 -5.91 -7.06 -8.22
CA VAL A 7 -5.22 -7.57 -9.41
C VAL A 7 -5.56 -9.02 -9.76
N LYS A 8 -6.17 -9.78 -8.82
CA LYS A 8 -6.57 -11.18 -9.04
C LYS A 8 -7.86 -11.30 -9.84
N HIS A 9 -8.67 -10.25 -9.92
CA HIS A 9 -9.92 -10.26 -10.66
C HIS A 9 -9.73 -9.68 -12.07
N SER A 10 -10.33 -10.31 -13.07
CA SER A 10 -10.40 -9.70 -14.39
C SER A 10 -11.23 -8.42 -14.34
N THR A 11 -10.74 -7.35 -14.96
CA THR A 11 -11.49 -6.08 -15.05
C THR A 11 -12.82 -6.27 -15.79
N SER A 12 -12.87 -7.17 -16.79
CA SER A 12 -14.10 -7.48 -17.52
C SER A 12 -15.19 -8.02 -16.61
N ASP A 13 -14.82 -8.91 -15.69
CA ASP A 13 -15.76 -9.65 -14.84
C ASP A 13 -16.32 -8.70 -13.79
N VAL A 14 -15.45 -7.87 -13.24
CA VAL A 14 -15.79 -6.86 -12.25
C VAL A 14 -16.69 -5.78 -12.86
N LEU A 15 -16.42 -5.34 -14.09
CA LEU A 15 -17.30 -4.45 -14.84
C LEU A 15 -18.64 -5.11 -15.18
N ALA A 16 -18.65 -6.40 -15.50
CA ALA A 16 -19.88 -7.13 -15.79
C ALA A 16 -20.78 -7.23 -14.54
N VAL A 17 -20.20 -7.52 -13.37
CA VAL A 17 -20.91 -7.51 -12.09
C VAL A 17 -21.44 -6.10 -11.79
N LEU A 18 -20.60 -5.07 -11.91
CA LEU A 18 -21.02 -3.68 -11.74
C LEU A 18 -22.22 -3.32 -12.63
N ARG A 19 -22.13 -3.61 -13.93
CA ARG A 19 -23.19 -3.29 -14.90
C ARG A 19 -24.47 -4.08 -14.64
N LYS A 20 -24.36 -5.31 -14.13
CA LYS A 20 -25.53 -6.10 -13.72
C LYS A 20 -26.26 -5.46 -12.54
N HIS A 21 -25.52 -4.96 -11.55
CA HIS A 21 -26.11 -4.44 -10.31
C HIS A 21 -26.41 -2.94 -10.35
N ALA A 22 -25.77 -2.19 -11.24
CA ALA A 22 -25.95 -0.75 -11.39
C ALA A 22 -25.84 -0.33 -12.88
N PRO A 23 -26.76 -0.80 -13.74
CA PRO A 23 -26.66 -0.64 -15.20
C PRO A 23 -26.63 0.81 -15.70
N ASN A 24 -27.21 1.73 -14.93
CA ASN A 24 -27.38 3.14 -15.32
C ASN A 24 -26.45 4.11 -14.55
N HIS A 25 -25.50 3.60 -13.77
CA HIS A 25 -24.66 4.43 -12.90
C HIS A 25 -23.24 4.53 -13.44
N ASN A 26 -22.98 5.62 -14.16
CA ASN A 26 -21.65 6.09 -14.54
C ASN A 26 -21.43 7.51 -13.98
N PRO A 27 -20.21 7.84 -13.50
CA PRO A 27 -19.03 6.96 -13.43
C PRO A 27 -19.14 5.88 -12.33
N PHE A 28 -18.44 4.76 -12.53
CA PHE A 28 -18.21 3.77 -11.47
C PHE A 28 -16.97 4.15 -10.67
N MET A 29 -16.87 3.67 -9.43
CA MET A 29 -15.72 3.90 -8.57
C MET A 29 -15.23 2.57 -8.01
N VAL A 30 -13.92 2.35 -8.11
CA VAL A 30 -13.22 1.34 -7.31
C VAL A 30 -12.90 1.98 -5.97
N MET A 31 -13.56 1.54 -4.91
CA MET A 31 -13.40 2.08 -3.56
C MET A 31 -12.14 1.56 -2.89
N GLU A 32 -11.70 0.35 -3.22
CA GLU A 32 -10.48 -0.23 -2.68
C GLU A 32 -9.75 -0.95 -3.81
N TYR A 33 -8.65 -0.35 -4.26
CA TYR A 33 -7.70 -0.98 -5.18
C TYR A 33 -6.40 -1.30 -4.45
N TYR A 34 -6.13 -2.58 -4.28
CA TYR A 34 -5.08 -3.06 -3.40
C TYR A 34 -3.72 -3.21 -4.11
N PRO A 35 -2.65 -2.50 -3.66
CA PRO A 35 -1.31 -2.71 -4.16
C PRO A 35 -0.64 -3.94 -3.59
N ASP A 36 -1.15 -4.48 -2.49
CA ASP A 36 -0.76 -5.75 -1.88
C ASP A 36 -1.75 -6.24 -0.83
N TRP A 37 -1.32 -7.17 0.04
CA TRP A 37 -2.05 -7.64 1.20
C TRP A 37 -1.30 -7.44 2.51
N ILE A 38 -2.01 -7.68 3.61
CA ILE A 38 -1.47 -7.63 4.98
C ILE A 38 -0.47 -8.76 5.21
N ASP A 39 0.63 -8.46 5.90
CA ASP A 39 1.60 -9.44 6.38
C ASP A 39 1.21 -10.00 7.74
N TYR A 40 1.48 -11.29 7.92
CA TYR A 40 1.24 -12.02 9.15
C TYR A 40 2.55 -12.52 9.76
N GLU A 41 2.59 -12.65 11.07
CA GLU A 41 3.73 -13.21 11.80
C GLU A 41 4.12 -14.59 11.24
N GLY A 42 5.43 -14.80 11.04
CA GLY A 42 5.99 -16.05 10.53
C GLY A 42 5.69 -16.34 9.05
N GLN A 43 5.08 -15.41 8.31
CA GLN A 43 4.88 -15.52 6.87
C GLN A 43 5.86 -14.65 6.08
N HIS A 44 6.17 -15.06 4.86
CA HIS A 44 6.94 -14.24 3.94
C HIS A 44 6.13 -13.01 3.50
N HIS A 45 6.83 -11.87 3.45
CA HIS A 45 6.30 -10.65 2.87
C HIS A 45 5.81 -10.87 1.45
N ARG A 46 4.60 -10.41 1.18
CA ARG A 46 4.00 -10.49 -0.15
C ARG A 46 4.28 -9.20 -0.90
N ALA A 47 4.63 -9.35 -2.18
CA ALA A 47 4.92 -8.25 -3.07
C ALA A 47 4.25 -8.48 -4.43
N ILE A 48 3.20 -7.74 -4.75
CA ILE A 48 2.64 -7.64 -6.09
C ILE A 48 3.57 -6.78 -6.95
N ASP A 49 3.84 -7.24 -8.16
CA ASP A 49 4.64 -6.52 -9.15
C ASP A 49 4.07 -5.13 -9.47
N SER A 50 4.96 -4.15 -9.55
CA SER A 50 4.59 -2.74 -9.78
C SER A 50 3.89 -2.51 -11.13
N ASN A 51 4.28 -3.25 -12.17
CA ASN A 51 3.68 -3.11 -13.49
C ASN A 51 2.29 -3.75 -13.52
N ILE A 52 2.12 -4.93 -12.94
CA ILE A 52 0.80 -5.59 -12.82
C ILE A 52 -0.18 -4.67 -12.08
N PHE A 53 0.27 -4.06 -10.98
CA PHE A 53 -0.55 -3.10 -10.24
C PHE A 53 -0.93 -1.89 -11.10
N ALA A 54 0.04 -1.28 -11.80
CA ALA A 54 -0.20 -0.12 -12.66
C ALA A 54 -1.10 -0.43 -13.86
N GLU A 55 -1.02 -1.64 -14.43
CA GLU A 55 -1.93 -2.07 -15.51
C GLU A 55 -3.40 -2.09 -15.09
N GLY A 56 -3.70 -2.50 -13.84
CA GLY A 56 -5.07 -2.43 -13.35
C GLY A 56 -5.55 -0.98 -13.17
N VAL A 57 -4.67 -0.05 -12.76
CA VAL A 57 -4.98 1.39 -12.74
C VAL A 57 -5.33 1.89 -14.15
N ASP A 58 -4.52 1.52 -15.14
CA ASP A 58 -4.75 1.91 -16.55
C ASP A 58 -6.11 1.42 -17.04
N LYS A 59 -6.47 0.17 -16.73
CA LYS A 59 -7.78 -0.39 -17.10
C LYS A 59 -8.92 0.39 -16.46
N ILE A 60 -8.85 0.71 -15.16
CA ILE A 60 -9.91 1.46 -14.46
C ILE A 60 -10.10 2.84 -15.10
N LEU A 61 -9.01 3.58 -15.32
CA LEU A 61 -9.04 4.92 -15.90
C LEU A 61 -9.51 4.91 -17.36
N LYS A 62 -9.12 3.89 -18.15
CA LYS A 62 -9.58 3.70 -19.54
C LYS A 62 -11.10 3.56 -19.66
N TYR A 63 -11.76 3.01 -18.64
CA TYR A 63 -13.22 2.92 -18.59
C TYR A 63 -13.89 4.12 -17.89
N ASN A 64 -13.17 5.22 -17.68
CA ASN A 64 -13.65 6.43 -16.99
C ASN A 64 -14.14 6.14 -15.56
N GLY A 65 -13.49 5.20 -14.88
CA GLY A 65 -13.73 4.88 -13.49
C GLY A 65 -12.93 5.75 -12.54
N SER A 66 -13.52 6.11 -11.39
CA SER A 66 -12.80 6.67 -10.26
C SER A 66 -12.08 5.57 -9.47
N ILE A 67 -10.99 5.89 -8.80
CA ILE A 67 -10.17 4.92 -8.05
C ILE A 67 -9.73 5.50 -6.70
N ASN A 68 -9.79 4.66 -5.66
CA ASN A 68 -9.15 4.90 -4.38
C ASN A 68 -8.13 3.78 -4.10
N PHE A 69 -6.90 4.16 -3.76
CA PHE A 69 -5.80 3.24 -3.49
C PHE A 69 -5.84 2.79 -2.03
N TYR A 70 -6.08 1.51 -1.80
CA TYR A 70 -6.03 0.90 -0.47
C TYR A 70 -4.79 -0.01 -0.40
N MET A 71 -3.59 0.46 -0.04
CA MET A 71 -3.27 1.75 0.55
C MET A 71 -2.28 2.55 -0.31
N VAL A 72 -2.47 3.87 -0.38
CA VAL A 72 -1.43 4.76 -0.93
C VAL A 72 -0.25 4.90 0.04
N PHE A 73 -0.54 5.02 1.33
CA PHE A 73 0.37 5.08 2.47
C PHE A 73 -0.40 4.55 3.69
N ARG A 74 0.27 3.89 4.64
CA ARG A 74 -0.36 3.51 5.91
C ARG A 74 0.52 3.69 7.13
N GLY A 75 1.82 3.36 7.03
CA GLY A 75 2.76 3.51 8.13
C GLY A 75 2.79 2.28 9.03
N THR A 76 2.81 2.49 10.34
CA THR A 76 3.14 1.44 11.33
C THR A 76 1.99 1.23 12.32
N ASN A 77 1.68 -0.03 12.63
CA ASN A 77 0.80 -0.37 13.76
C ASN A 77 1.61 -0.26 15.06
N PHE A 78 1.67 0.94 15.67
CA PHE A 78 2.44 1.13 16.90
C PHE A 78 1.83 0.38 18.09
N GLN A 79 2.69 -0.08 19.00
CA GLN A 79 2.29 -0.74 20.24
C GLN A 79 1.36 -1.94 19.96
N PHE A 80 0.16 -1.95 20.56
CA PHE A 80 -0.82 -3.04 20.45
C PHE A 80 -2.00 -2.69 19.54
N THR A 81 -1.76 -1.84 18.54
CA THR A 81 -2.80 -1.43 17.58
C THR A 81 -2.93 -2.40 16.40
N ASN A 82 -2.05 -3.39 16.31
CA ASN A 82 -2.12 -4.43 15.29
C ASN A 82 -3.33 -5.34 15.54
N GLY A 83 -3.99 -5.75 14.45
CA GLY A 83 -5.10 -6.69 14.49
C GLY A 83 -4.64 -8.15 14.39
N GLY A 84 -5.61 -9.03 14.20
CA GLY A 84 -5.37 -10.41 13.82
C GLY A 84 -6.51 -10.92 12.94
N ASP A 85 -6.18 -11.79 11.99
CA ASP A 85 -7.14 -12.48 11.15
C ASP A 85 -7.53 -13.81 11.80
N GLN A 86 -8.80 -14.18 11.73
CA GLN A 86 -9.36 -15.43 12.28
C GLN A 86 -10.15 -16.24 11.24
N THR A 87 -9.97 -15.97 9.95
CA THR A 87 -10.78 -16.58 8.89
C THR A 87 -10.64 -18.11 8.83
N LEU A 88 -9.43 -18.64 9.07
CA LEU A 88 -9.16 -20.10 9.10
C LEU A 88 -8.40 -20.53 10.36
N ALA A 89 -7.47 -19.70 10.81
CA ALA A 89 -6.75 -19.80 12.08
C ALA A 89 -6.39 -18.39 12.54
N TYR A 90 -5.99 -18.24 13.81
CA TYR A 90 -5.53 -16.94 14.29
C TYR A 90 -4.16 -16.60 13.70
N HIS A 91 -4.10 -15.53 12.92
CA HIS A 91 -2.89 -14.97 12.34
C HIS A 91 -2.72 -13.52 12.81
N PRO A 92 -1.80 -13.24 13.75
CA PRO A 92 -1.52 -11.88 14.16
C PRO A 92 -0.86 -11.10 13.01
N ILE A 93 -1.32 -9.87 12.82
CA ILE A 93 -0.76 -8.93 11.84
C ILE A 93 0.51 -8.33 12.45
N ILE A 94 1.57 -8.20 11.66
CA ILE A 94 2.84 -7.65 12.14
C ILE A 94 2.76 -6.13 12.40
N THR A 95 3.73 -5.60 13.14
CA THR A 95 3.83 -4.15 13.44
C THR A 95 3.99 -3.31 12.18
N SER A 96 4.88 -3.74 11.26
CA SER A 96 5.05 -3.06 9.97
C SER A 96 3.75 -3.13 9.16
N TYR A 97 3.32 -1.98 8.65
CA TYR A 97 2.18 -1.93 7.72
C TYR A 97 2.54 -1.19 6.44
N ASP A 98 3.74 -1.48 5.93
CA ASP A 98 4.22 -1.01 4.63
C ASP A 98 3.24 -1.34 3.49
N TYR A 99 2.63 -2.53 3.54
CA TYR A 99 1.63 -2.99 2.58
C TYR A 99 2.14 -3.02 1.13
N ASN A 100 3.46 -2.95 0.91
CA ASN A 100 4.07 -2.73 -0.40
C ASN A 100 3.33 -1.60 -1.15
N ALA A 101 2.98 -0.54 -0.42
CA ALA A 101 2.15 0.55 -0.89
C ALA A 101 2.90 1.43 -1.91
N ILE A 102 2.19 2.42 -2.46
CA ILE A 102 2.78 3.39 -3.40
C ILE A 102 3.81 4.27 -2.69
N ILE A 103 3.60 4.53 -1.41
CA ILE A 103 4.49 5.23 -0.49
C ILE A 103 4.88 4.23 0.61
N THR A 104 6.17 4.12 0.91
CA THR A 104 6.69 3.18 1.90
C THR A 104 6.23 3.52 3.31
N GLU A 105 6.44 2.60 4.25
CA GLU A 105 6.16 2.81 5.68
C GLU A 105 6.79 4.10 6.25
N CYS A 106 7.94 4.51 5.72
CA CYS A 106 8.66 5.72 6.17
C CYS A 106 8.28 7.00 5.42
N GLY A 107 7.27 6.93 4.54
CA GLY A 107 6.77 8.07 3.78
C GLY A 107 7.59 8.39 2.52
N ASP A 108 8.49 7.50 2.12
CA ASP A 108 9.26 7.62 0.88
C ASP A 108 8.39 7.19 -0.32
N ALA A 109 8.58 7.80 -1.48
CA ALA A 109 7.96 7.28 -2.69
C ALA A 109 8.59 5.93 -3.05
N TYR A 110 7.78 4.87 -3.12
CA TYR A 110 8.28 3.56 -3.56
C TYR A 110 8.74 3.68 -5.02
N PRO A 111 10.05 3.56 -5.35
CA PRO A 111 10.58 4.03 -6.63
C PRO A 111 9.88 3.44 -7.86
N THR A 112 9.72 2.11 -7.89
CA THR A 112 9.11 1.42 -9.03
C THR A 112 7.59 1.62 -9.08
N LYS A 113 6.89 1.45 -7.96
CA LYS A 113 5.42 1.49 -7.90
C LYS A 113 4.89 2.90 -8.06
N PHE A 114 5.48 3.88 -7.37
CA PHE A 114 5.14 5.29 -7.54
C PHE A 114 5.34 5.75 -8.98
N LYS A 115 6.50 5.45 -9.57
CA LYS A 115 6.78 5.82 -10.96
C LYS A 115 5.79 5.18 -11.92
N ALA A 116 5.54 3.87 -11.80
CA ALA A 116 4.62 3.16 -12.68
C ALA A 116 3.20 3.74 -12.63
N VAL A 117 2.68 4.00 -11.43
CA VAL A 117 1.34 4.61 -11.25
C VAL A 117 1.30 6.04 -11.78
N ARG A 118 2.33 6.85 -11.49
CA ARG A 118 2.44 8.23 -12.00
C ARG A 118 2.44 8.26 -13.52
N ASP A 119 3.19 7.37 -14.17
CA ASP A 119 3.28 7.28 -15.63
C ASP A 119 1.93 6.89 -16.26
N ILE A 120 1.13 6.04 -15.60
CA ILE A 120 -0.24 5.73 -16.03
C ILE A 120 -1.15 6.96 -15.90
N ILE A 121 -1.16 7.62 -14.73
CA ILE A 121 -2.01 8.78 -14.49
C ILE A 121 -1.70 9.91 -15.49
N ALA A 122 -0.43 10.09 -15.86
CA ALA A 122 0.02 11.05 -16.86
C ALA A 122 -0.66 10.91 -18.23
N LYS A 123 -1.14 9.71 -18.57
CA LYS A 123 -1.85 9.45 -19.84
C LYS A 123 -3.26 10.05 -19.85
N TYR A 124 -3.87 10.23 -18.68
CA TYR A 124 -5.26 10.65 -18.52
C TYR A 124 -5.41 12.07 -18.00
N LEU A 125 -4.43 12.57 -17.23
CA LEU A 125 -4.48 13.87 -16.58
C LEU A 125 -3.11 14.57 -16.64
N PRO A 126 -3.07 15.91 -16.78
CA PRO A 126 -1.82 16.64 -16.67
C PRO A 126 -1.26 16.48 -15.27
N LEU A 127 0.02 16.12 -15.18
CA LEU A 127 0.71 16.02 -13.89
C LEU A 127 1.23 17.39 -13.44
N PRO A 128 1.34 17.63 -12.11
CA PRO A 128 2.00 18.82 -11.59
C PRO A 128 3.43 18.95 -12.14
N THR A 129 3.79 20.18 -12.53
CA THR A 129 5.10 20.54 -13.12
C THR A 129 6.26 20.49 -12.11
N ASN A 130 5.96 20.49 -10.82
CA ASN A 130 6.94 20.24 -9.76
C ASN A 130 6.80 18.80 -9.25
N PRO A 131 7.54 17.83 -9.81
CA PRO A 131 7.73 16.56 -9.15
C PRO A 131 8.71 16.84 -8.00
N ASN A 132 8.23 16.96 -6.75
CA ASN A 132 9.15 16.95 -5.60
C ASN A 132 10.03 15.69 -5.74
N THR A 133 11.31 15.91 -6.05
CA THR A 133 12.26 14.94 -6.60
C THR A 133 13.29 14.51 -5.56
N GLY A 134 12.94 14.50 -4.28
CA GLY A 134 13.86 14.02 -3.24
C GLY A 134 13.53 14.44 -1.81
N GLU A 135 12.63 15.40 -1.60
CA GLU A 135 12.11 15.70 -0.26
C GLU A 135 10.96 14.74 0.03
N PRO A 136 11.00 13.97 1.14
CA PRO A 136 9.88 13.13 1.54
C PRO A 136 8.60 13.97 1.57
N LEU A 137 7.52 13.47 0.98
CA LEU A 137 6.18 14.07 1.08
C LEU A 137 5.60 13.97 2.50
N LEU A 138 6.44 13.64 3.49
CA LEU A 138 6.12 13.65 4.89
C LEU A 138 5.53 15.03 5.21
N LEU A 139 4.23 15.03 5.49
CA LEU A 139 3.58 16.17 6.11
C LEU A 139 4.41 16.53 7.36
N PRO A 140 4.51 17.80 7.77
CA PRO A 140 5.41 18.20 8.87
C PRO A 140 5.26 17.38 10.16
N TRP A 141 4.06 16.82 10.41
CA TRP A 141 3.77 15.94 11.54
C TRP A 141 4.24 14.48 11.37
N MET A 142 4.63 14.08 10.17
CA MET A 142 5.23 12.78 9.85
C MET A 142 6.77 12.83 9.81
N GLN A 143 7.37 14.04 9.88
CA GLN A 143 8.83 14.22 9.89
C GLN A 143 9.47 13.88 11.24
N ASP A 144 8.69 13.90 12.31
CA ASP A 144 9.06 13.25 13.55
C ASP A 144 9.04 11.75 13.27
N ARG A 145 10.17 11.23 12.76
CA ARG A 145 10.45 9.80 12.80
C ARG A 145 10.18 9.39 14.22
N ALA A 146 9.12 8.62 14.43
CA ALA A 146 8.98 7.84 15.63
C ALA A 146 10.12 6.83 15.62
N VAL A 147 11.32 7.29 16.01
CA VAL A 147 12.28 6.47 16.70
C VAL A 147 11.56 6.11 17.98
N VAL A 148 10.72 5.08 17.90
CA VAL A 148 10.25 4.40 19.09
C VAL A 148 11.54 4.06 19.83
N LEU A 149 11.64 4.58 21.04
CA LEU A 149 12.68 4.27 22.01
C LEU A 149 12.64 2.77 22.27
N LEU A 150 13.17 1.97 21.34
CA LEU A 150 13.35 0.53 21.48
C LEU A 150 14.28 0.24 22.67
N ASP A 151 15.14 1.19 23.02
CA ASP A 151 16.07 1.10 24.15
C ASP A 151 15.36 1.16 25.52
N GLU A 152 14.19 1.80 25.64
CA GLU A 152 13.45 1.85 26.91
C GLU A 152 12.51 0.65 27.11
N MET A 153 12.33 -0.19 26.07
CA MET A 153 11.52 -1.40 26.11
C MET A 153 12.36 -2.70 26.07
N THR A 154 13.52 -2.71 26.70
CA THR A 154 14.27 -3.95 27.01
C THR A 154 13.47 -4.81 28.01
N ASN A 155 12.42 -5.47 27.50
CA ASN A 155 11.63 -6.44 28.23
C ASN A 155 12.37 -7.79 28.19
N PRO A 156 12.69 -8.44 29.32
CA PRO A 156 13.45 -9.68 29.37
C PRO A 156 12.69 -10.92 28.87
N ASN A 157 11.61 -10.75 28.09
CA ASN A 157 10.73 -11.85 27.68
C ASN A 157 10.86 -12.16 26.18
N PRO A 158 11.53 -13.26 25.80
CA PRO A 158 11.86 -13.58 24.40
C PRO A 158 10.65 -13.89 23.51
N ARG A 159 9.42 -13.93 24.07
CA ARG A 159 8.19 -14.05 23.29
C ARG A 159 7.66 -12.71 22.76
N LEU A 160 8.06 -11.57 23.34
CA LEU A 160 7.65 -10.25 22.85
C LEU A 160 8.46 -9.78 21.64
N ASP A 161 9.67 -10.29 21.49
CA ASP A 161 10.56 -9.97 20.36
C ASP A 161 9.96 -10.39 19.01
N ILE A 162 9.09 -11.41 19.01
CA ILE A 162 8.48 -11.99 17.81
C ILE A 162 7.28 -11.14 17.33
N LEU A 163 6.54 -10.50 18.25
CA LEU A 163 5.53 -9.49 17.91
C LEU A 163 6.15 -8.20 17.36
N MET A 164 7.47 -8.07 17.51
CA MET A 164 8.28 -6.91 17.23
C MET A 164 9.37 -7.24 16.21
N GLU A 165 9.07 -8.05 15.19
CA GLU A 165 9.82 -8.06 13.93
C GLU A 165 9.66 -6.67 13.26
N ASN A 166 10.37 -5.71 13.86
CA ASN A 166 10.28 -4.26 13.75
C ASN A 166 11.18 -3.73 12.65
N LYS A 167 11.22 -4.40 11.51
CA LYS A 167 11.83 -3.77 10.34
C LYS A 167 10.79 -2.86 9.75
N VAL A 168 10.69 -1.65 10.32
CA VAL A 168 10.07 -0.51 9.65
C VAL A 168 10.71 -0.44 8.26
N ARG A 169 9.89 -0.50 7.21
CA ARG A 169 10.41 -0.64 5.84
C ARG A 169 10.61 0.74 5.21
N CYS A 170 11.78 1.31 5.46
CA CYS A 170 12.21 2.54 4.80
C CYS A 170 12.91 2.24 3.48
N CYS A 171 12.94 3.21 2.57
CA CYS A 171 13.64 3.05 1.29
C CYS A 171 15.15 2.72 1.47
N GLY A 172 15.79 3.30 2.49
CA GLY A 172 17.21 3.03 2.82
C GLY A 172 17.50 1.61 3.31
N ASP A 173 16.48 0.90 3.79
CA ASP A 173 16.59 -0.48 4.31
C ASP A 173 16.19 -1.54 3.27
N LEU A 174 15.83 -1.10 2.05
CA LEU A 174 15.37 -1.93 0.93
C LEU A 174 16.31 -1.78 -0.29
N PRO A 175 17.56 -2.28 -0.20
CA PRO A 175 18.56 -2.08 -1.26
C PRO A 175 18.17 -2.68 -2.62
N ASP A 176 17.31 -3.71 -2.62
CA ASP A 176 16.84 -4.37 -3.85
C ASP A 176 15.74 -3.58 -4.58
N LEU A 177 15.21 -2.50 -4.00
CA LEU A 177 14.10 -1.72 -4.55
C LEU A 177 14.53 -0.45 -5.31
N GLY A 178 15.83 -0.20 -5.43
CA GLY A 178 16.36 0.90 -6.23
C GLY A 178 16.05 2.29 -5.67
N CYS A 179 15.88 2.41 -4.36
CA CYS A 179 15.72 3.68 -3.65
C CYS A 179 17.05 4.47 -3.62
N ASN A 180 17.45 5.04 -4.75
CA ASN A 180 18.53 6.03 -4.83
C ASN A 180 17.89 7.41 -4.98
N PHE A 181 18.07 8.29 -3.99
CA PHE A 181 17.76 9.71 -4.08
C PHE A 181 18.99 10.48 -4.59
#